data_AF-A0A7S3RSH2-F1
#
_entry.id   AF-A0A7S3RSH2-F1
#
_cell.length_a   1.000
_cell.length_b   1.000
_cell.length_c   1.000
_cell.angle_alpha   90.00
_cell.angle_beta   90.00
_cell.angle_gamma   90.00
#
_symmetry.space_group_name_H-M   'P 1'
#
loop_
_entity.id
_entity.type
_entity.pdbx_description
1 polymer ?
#
loop_
_entity_poly.entity_id
_entity_poly.type
_entity_poly.pdbx_seq_one_letter_code
_entity_poly.pdbx_strand_id
1 'polypeptide(L)'
;PATKAQTPDSPLRTPRGHRQGMGSVEEISEAVGHAFWDTQPVPSLNAEEEDACGPINPADPEKVRAEPYNLPPAFEWTDLDLSDAEQAKELYTLLHENYVEDGDAMFRFDYSLDFIRWAMQPPGALDYWHVGVRVSQTKKLVAFIGATPADLLCHGQRVEPRPPPAADKAEEGEGGAGASGVNIEEKLSGLDLDGGATGSAASSGGGAAELGDQAVVEVNFLCVHKKLRSKRLAPVLIREVTRRVNEKGIFQATYTAGVVLPRPVARCRYWHRSLNPKKLIEVGFSRLAPRMTMVRTLKLYALPDQPVTKGVRALKEEDVPSCCAKLNAYLRRYKLTPQLSEARERPAMRHTPTHTDTLHGPRTCPPYLPRTLR
;
A
#
# COMPACT_ATOMS: atom_id res chain seq x y z
N PRO A 1 26.07 -27.18 -53.13
CA PRO A 1 25.21 -28.16 -52.42
C PRO A 1 25.35 -28.03 -50.88
N ALA A 2 24.36 -27.34 -50.29
CA ALA A 2 23.78 -27.54 -48.96
C ALA A 2 24.73 -27.68 -47.73
N THR A 3 24.83 -26.61 -46.92
CA THR A 3 24.32 -26.48 -45.52
C THR A 3 25.12 -27.26 -44.46
N LYS A 4 25.47 -26.73 -43.28
CA LYS A 4 24.65 -25.98 -42.30
C LYS A 4 25.58 -25.28 -41.29
N ALA A 5 25.29 -24.02 -40.99
CA ALA A 5 25.77 -23.33 -39.80
C ALA A 5 25.09 -23.91 -38.55
N GLN A 6 25.84 -24.08 -37.46
CA GLN A 6 25.30 -24.34 -36.12
C GLN A 6 25.49 -23.09 -35.25
N THR A 7 24.35 -22.55 -34.85
CA THR A 7 24.15 -21.54 -33.80
C THR A 7 24.54 -22.11 -32.43
N PRO A 8 25.07 -21.31 -31.49
CA PRO A 8 25.01 -21.64 -30.08
C PRO A 8 23.74 -21.02 -29.49
N ASP A 9 22.62 -21.74 -29.61
CA ASP A 9 21.46 -21.50 -28.76
C ASP A 9 21.64 -22.34 -27.49
N SER A 10 21.77 -21.67 -26.35
CA SER A 10 21.62 -22.31 -25.04
C SER A 10 20.93 -21.32 -24.12
N PRO A 11 19.66 -21.53 -23.76
CA PRO A 11 19.00 -20.69 -22.79
C PRO A 11 19.61 -20.93 -21.41
N LEU A 12 20.04 -19.84 -20.78
CA LEU A 12 20.44 -19.80 -19.37
C LEU A 12 19.40 -20.53 -18.52
N ARG A 13 19.82 -21.68 -17.97
CA ARG A 13 19.01 -22.53 -17.11
C ARG A 13 18.71 -21.76 -15.83
N THR A 14 17.48 -21.24 -15.71
CA THR A 14 17.00 -20.61 -14.48
C THR A 14 17.05 -21.62 -13.33
N PRO A 15 17.59 -21.25 -12.15
CA PRO A 15 17.55 -22.15 -11.00
C PRO A 15 16.10 -22.37 -10.58
N ARG A 16 15.66 -23.63 -10.51
CA ARG A 16 14.35 -24.00 -9.94
C ARG A 16 14.27 -23.46 -8.51
N GLY A 17 13.45 -22.44 -8.31
CA GLY A 17 13.13 -21.91 -6.99
C GLY A 17 12.55 -23.01 -6.10
N HIS A 18 13.00 -23.05 -4.84
CA HIS A 18 12.47 -23.99 -3.86
C HIS A 18 11.03 -23.57 -3.52
N ARG A 19 10.10 -24.51 -3.69
CA ARG A 19 8.69 -24.38 -3.30
C ARG A 19 8.63 -24.57 -1.78
N GLN A 20 8.86 -23.51 -1.01
CA GLN A 20 8.41 -23.47 0.38
C GLN A 20 6.97 -23.00 0.36
N GLY A 21 6.06 -23.90 0.72
CA GLY A 21 4.65 -23.56 0.90
C GLY A 21 4.53 -22.61 2.08
N MET A 22 4.36 -21.31 1.80
CA MET A 22 3.39 -20.54 2.57
C MET A 22 2.06 -21.26 2.40
N GLY A 23 1.32 -21.44 3.51
CA GLY A 23 0.00 -22.07 3.48
C GLY A 23 -0.81 -21.57 2.30
N SER A 24 -1.47 -22.49 1.61
CA SER A 24 -2.40 -22.18 0.54
C SER A 24 -3.36 -21.08 1.01
N VAL A 25 -3.31 -19.91 0.38
CA VAL A 25 -4.40 -18.90 0.45
C VAL A 25 -5.52 -19.34 -0.50
N GLU A 26 -5.83 -20.63 -0.47
CA GLU A 26 -6.94 -21.26 -1.19
C GLU A 26 -7.87 -21.74 -0.06
N GLU A 27 -9.12 -21.29 -0.10
CA GLU A 27 -10.19 -21.53 0.89
C GLU A 27 -10.35 -20.48 2.01
N ILE A 28 -10.53 -19.20 1.64
CA ILE A 28 -11.48 -18.34 2.36
C ILE A 28 -12.52 -17.80 1.37
N SER A 29 -13.55 -18.63 1.24
CA SER A 29 -14.95 -18.41 0.89
C SER A 29 -15.31 -17.54 -0.31
N GLU A 30 -15.61 -18.21 -1.42
CA GLU A 30 -16.56 -17.77 -2.45
C GLU A 30 -18.01 -17.57 -1.89
N ALA A 31 -18.24 -17.89 -0.61
CA ALA A 31 -19.56 -18.00 0.02
C ALA A 31 -19.86 -16.98 1.15
N VAL A 32 -18.98 -16.01 1.45
CA VAL A 32 -19.23 -15.02 2.51
C VAL A 32 -19.42 -13.64 1.87
N GLY A 33 -20.65 -13.11 1.92
CA GLY A 33 -20.94 -11.74 1.51
C GLY A 33 -20.07 -10.73 2.27
N HIS A 34 -19.57 -9.71 1.57
CA HIS A 34 -18.69 -8.70 2.14
C HIS A 34 -19.48 -7.41 2.41
N ALA A 35 -20.15 -7.34 3.57
CA ALA A 35 -21.06 -6.23 3.93
C ALA A 35 -20.49 -4.80 3.73
N PHE A 36 -19.17 -4.62 3.78
CA PHE A 36 -18.54 -3.35 3.40
C PHE A 36 -18.27 -3.26 1.89
N TRP A 37 -17.52 -4.21 1.32
CA TRP A 37 -17.08 -4.17 -0.07
C TRP A 37 -18.23 -4.27 -1.09
N ASP A 38 -19.32 -4.94 -0.74
CA ASP A 38 -20.53 -5.02 -1.57
C ASP A 38 -21.19 -3.64 -1.76
N THR A 39 -20.85 -2.64 -0.93
CA THR A 39 -21.31 -1.24 -1.06
C THR A 39 -20.31 -0.33 -1.78
N GLN A 40 -19.12 -0.83 -2.11
CA GLN A 40 -18.06 -0.04 -2.72
C GLN A 40 -18.09 -0.15 -4.24
N PRO A 41 -17.60 0.86 -4.98
CA PRO A 41 -17.52 0.84 -6.45
C PRO A 41 -16.36 -0.07 -6.93
N VAL A 42 -16.42 -1.36 -6.59
CA VAL A 42 -15.47 -2.40 -7.01
C VAL A 42 -16.26 -3.57 -7.60
N PRO A 43 -15.69 -4.34 -8.54
CA PRO A 43 -16.39 -5.51 -9.06
C PRO A 43 -16.61 -6.52 -7.93
N SER A 44 -17.77 -7.17 -7.92
CA SER A 44 -17.99 -8.31 -7.03
C SER A 44 -17.05 -9.46 -7.41
N LEU A 45 -16.80 -10.38 -6.48
CA LEU A 45 -15.94 -11.55 -6.76
C LEU A 45 -16.48 -12.43 -7.89
N ASN A 46 -17.80 -12.42 -8.10
CA ASN A 46 -18.51 -13.25 -9.08
C ASN A 46 -18.85 -12.49 -10.37
N ALA A 47 -18.44 -11.22 -10.51
CA ALA A 47 -18.67 -10.46 -11.74
C ALA A 47 -17.92 -11.10 -12.92
N GLU A 48 -18.51 -11.07 -14.11
CA GLU A 48 -17.82 -11.51 -15.33
C GLU A 48 -16.61 -10.60 -15.60
N GLU A 49 -15.55 -11.16 -16.20
CA GLU A 49 -14.40 -10.35 -16.61
C GLU A 49 -14.77 -9.56 -17.86
N GLU A 50 -14.75 -8.23 -17.73
CA GLU A 50 -14.83 -7.32 -18.87
C GLU A 50 -13.43 -6.84 -19.23
N ASP A 51 -13.07 -6.89 -20.51
CA ASP A 51 -11.78 -6.37 -21.03
C ASP A 51 -11.77 -4.82 -21.15
N ALA A 52 -12.84 -4.14 -20.73
CA ALA A 52 -12.98 -2.70 -20.79
C ALA A 52 -12.36 -2.01 -19.56
N CYS A 53 -11.52 -1.00 -19.81
CA CYS A 53 -11.03 -0.11 -18.75
C CYS A 53 -11.99 1.06 -18.58
N GLY A 54 -12.50 1.28 -17.36
CA GLY A 54 -13.40 2.40 -17.09
C GLY A 54 -13.80 2.53 -15.62
N PRO A 55 -14.42 3.66 -15.25
CA PRO A 55 -14.91 3.88 -13.90
C PRO A 55 -16.12 2.97 -13.58
N ILE A 56 -16.13 2.42 -12.38
CA ILE A 56 -17.27 1.67 -11.83
C ILE A 56 -18.12 2.67 -11.04
N ASN A 57 -19.38 2.84 -11.41
CA ASN A 57 -20.30 3.80 -10.77
C ASN A 57 -19.66 5.19 -10.59
N PRO A 58 -19.45 5.95 -11.69
CA PRO A 58 -18.74 7.22 -11.64
C PRO A 58 -19.37 8.14 -10.58
N ALA A 59 -18.60 8.44 -9.53
CA ALA A 59 -19.07 9.31 -8.47
C ALA A 59 -19.28 10.72 -9.03
N ASP A 60 -20.39 11.34 -8.66
CA ASP A 60 -20.68 12.72 -9.03
C ASP A 60 -19.76 13.65 -8.24
N PRO A 61 -18.83 14.37 -8.89
CA PRO A 61 -17.88 15.24 -8.21
C PRO A 61 -18.55 16.34 -7.40
N GLU A 62 -19.79 16.70 -7.72
CA GLU A 62 -20.56 17.75 -7.04
C GLU A 62 -21.27 17.22 -5.78
N LYS A 63 -21.37 15.90 -5.61
CA LYS A 63 -22.01 15.25 -4.46
C LYS A 63 -21.02 14.71 -3.43
N VAL A 64 -19.76 15.13 -3.51
CA VAL A 64 -18.75 14.75 -2.50
C VAL A 64 -19.11 15.39 -1.15
N ARG A 65 -19.16 14.57 -0.10
CA ARG A 65 -19.48 15.00 1.26
C ARG A 65 -18.41 15.99 1.77
N ALA A 66 -18.83 17.20 2.13
CA ALA A 66 -17.94 18.24 2.66
C ALA A 66 -17.47 17.96 4.11
N GLU A 67 -18.32 17.35 4.93
CA GLU A 67 -17.99 17.08 6.33
C GLU A 67 -17.34 15.70 6.52
N PRO A 68 -16.40 15.53 7.47
CA PRO A 68 -15.84 14.23 7.81
C PRO A 68 -16.90 13.19 8.17
N TYR A 69 -16.59 11.92 7.95
CA TYR A 69 -17.44 10.84 8.44
C TYR A 69 -17.48 10.78 9.98
N ASN A 70 -18.60 10.35 10.53
CA ASN A 70 -18.78 10.28 11.98
C ASN A 70 -17.88 9.19 12.58
N LEU A 71 -17.17 9.55 13.65
CA LEU A 71 -16.48 8.61 14.53
C LEU A 71 -17.28 8.42 15.82
N PRO A 72 -17.11 7.30 16.54
CA PRO A 72 -17.63 7.18 17.90
C PRO A 72 -17.06 8.31 18.78
N PRO A 73 -17.83 8.86 19.75
CA PRO A 73 -17.43 10.07 20.50
C PRO A 73 -16.09 10.00 21.25
N ALA A 74 -15.59 8.78 21.51
CA ALA A 74 -14.29 8.55 22.16
C ALA A 74 -13.08 8.73 21.22
N PHE A 75 -13.33 8.98 19.92
CA PHE A 75 -12.30 9.13 18.90
C PHE A 75 -12.46 10.46 18.15
N GLU A 76 -11.34 10.92 17.60
CA GLU A 76 -11.27 12.12 16.78
C GLU A 76 -10.35 11.88 15.58
N TRP A 77 -10.66 12.55 14.47
CA TRP A 77 -9.79 12.58 13.30
C TRP A 77 -8.56 13.43 13.58
N THR A 78 -7.44 13.04 13.00
CA THR A 78 -6.20 13.82 12.99
C THR A 78 -5.56 13.69 11.62
N ASP A 79 -4.97 14.78 11.15
CA ASP A 79 -4.14 14.79 9.95
C ASP A 79 -2.70 14.63 10.44
N LEU A 80 -1.96 13.66 9.92
CA LEU A 80 -0.58 13.41 10.34
C LEU A 80 0.40 14.18 9.46
N ASP A 81 1.11 15.12 10.07
CA ASP A 81 2.29 15.72 9.46
C ASP A 81 3.51 14.83 9.73
N LEU A 82 4.03 14.19 8.68
CA LEU A 82 5.18 13.30 8.80
C LEU A 82 6.53 14.05 8.80
N SER A 83 6.49 15.36 8.54
CA SER A 83 7.63 16.25 8.73
C SER A 83 7.90 16.50 10.22
N ASP A 84 6.84 16.47 11.04
CA ASP A 84 6.95 16.49 12.49
C ASP A 84 7.54 15.17 13.01
N ALA A 85 8.59 15.29 13.84
CA ALA A 85 9.33 14.13 14.32
C ALA A 85 8.56 13.31 15.36
N GLU A 86 7.68 13.94 16.14
CA GLU A 86 6.87 13.25 17.14
C GLU A 86 5.75 12.46 16.47
N GLN A 87 5.02 13.09 15.55
CA GLN A 87 3.93 12.43 14.82
C GLN A 87 4.43 11.28 13.93
N ALA A 88 5.57 11.45 13.26
CA ALA A 88 6.20 10.36 12.50
C ALA A 88 6.58 9.19 13.42
N LYS A 89 7.09 9.48 14.63
CA LYS A 89 7.41 8.45 15.64
C LYS A 89 6.16 7.75 16.17
N GLU A 90 5.06 8.46 16.37
CA GLU A 90 3.78 7.85 16.74
C GLU A 90 3.29 6.87 15.67
N LEU A 91 3.37 7.25 14.39
CA LEU A 91 3.02 6.37 13.28
C LEU A 91 3.94 5.14 13.24
N TYR A 92 5.26 5.34 13.38
CA TYR A 92 6.21 4.24 13.49
C TYR A 92 5.81 3.25 14.60
N THR A 93 5.54 3.74 15.81
CA THR A 93 5.13 2.89 16.93
C THR A 93 3.81 2.16 16.65
N LEU A 94 2.81 2.83 16.06
CA LEU A 94 1.56 2.19 15.68
C LEU A 94 1.81 1.02 14.71
N LEU A 95 2.59 1.25 13.65
CA LEU A 95 2.90 0.23 12.64
C LEU A 95 3.73 -0.91 13.22
N HIS A 96 4.80 -0.60 13.96
CA HIS A 96 5.69 -1.56 14.61
C HIS A 96 4.95 -2.53 15.55
N GLU A 97 3.92 -2.06 16.24
CA GLU A 97 3.17 -2.87 17.20
C GLU A 97 1.94 -3.58 16.59
N ASN A 98 1.35 -3.01 15.54
CA ASN A 98 0.01 -3.36 15.07
C ASN A 98 -0.14 -3.65 13.58
N TYR A 99 0.91 -3.50 12.76
CA TYR A 99 0.83 -3.74 11.31
C TYR A 99 0.91 -5.23 10.95
N VAL A 100 1.02 -5.50 9.64
CA VAL A 100 0.92 -6.83 9.03
C VAL A 100 1.94 -7.80 9.63
N GLU A 101 1.41 -8.95 10.03
CA GLU A 101 2.14 -10.12 10.51
C GLU A 101 2.06 -11.23 9.45
N ASP A 102 3.02 -12.14 9.44
CA ASP A 102 2.90 -13.38 8.68
C ASP A 102 1.84 -14.31 9.30
N GLY A 103 1.44 -15.36 8.57
CA GLY A 103 0.37 -16.26 8.99
C GLY A 103 0.64 -16.96 10.33
N ASP A 104 1.90 -17.15 10.69
CA ASP A 104 2.34 -17.77 11.94
C ASP A 104 2.64 -16.75 13.06
N ALA A 105 2.43 -15.45 12.80
CA ALA A 105 2.73 -14.33 13.70
C ALA A 105 4.18 -14.30 14.25
N MET A 106 5.13 -14.82 13.47
CA MET A 106 6.56 -14.86 13.77
C MET A 106 7.28 -13.58 13.33
N PHE A 107 6.81 -12.94 12.27
CA PHE A 107 7.43 -11.78 11.65
C PHE A 107 6.40 -10.67 11.45
N ARG A 108 6.78 -9.45 11.81
CA ARG A 108 6.02 -8.23 11.52
C ARG A 108 6.91 -7.26 10.78
N PHE A 109 6.33 -6.49 9.86
CA PHE A 109 7.09 -5.42 9.23
C PHE A 109 7.50 -4.36 10.27
N ASP A 110 8.77 -3.97 10.19
CA ASP A 110 9.38 -2.91 10.98
C ASP A 110 9.92 -1.85 10.01
N TYR A 111 9.01 -1.05 9.45
CA TYR A 111 9.38 0.03 8.55
C TYR A 111 10.12 1.11 9.33
N SER A 112 11.31 1.51 8.89
CA SER A 112 12.03 2.62 9.52
C SER A 112 11.29 3.95 9.31
N LEU A 113 11.56 4.92 10.19
CA LEU A 113 11.02 6.28 10.06
C LEU A 113 11.37 6.91 8.70
N ASP A 114 12.61 6.75 8.25
CA ASP A 114 13.06 7.27 6.97
C ASP A 114 12.29 6.62 5.81
N PHE A 115 12.01 5.32 5.90
CA PHE A 115 11.21 4.63 4.89
C PHE A 115 9.76 5.12 4.88
N ILE A 116 9.14 5.31 6.05
CA ILE A 116 7.76 5.81 6.14
C ILE A 116 7.66 7.19 5.50
N ARG A 117 8.58 8.10 5.82
CA ARG A 117 8.64 9.44 5.21
C ARG A 117 8.86 9.38 3.71
N TRP A 118 9.85 8.60 3.27
CA TRP A 118 10.14 8.41 1.85
C TRP A 118 8.94 7.86 1.07
N ALA A 119 8.22 6.89 1.64
CA ALA A 119 7.07 6.26 1.00
C ALA A 119 5.81 7.17 0.99
N MET A 120 5.61 7.98 2.03
CA MET A 120 4.40 8.79 2.22
C MET A 120 4.52 10.24 1.76
N GLN A 121 5.74 10.74 1.51
CA GLN A 121 5.96 12.12 1.08
C GLN A 121 6.61 12.21 -0.32
N PRO A 122 6.12 11.49 -1.35
CA PRO A 122 6.57 11.75 -2.72
C PRO A 122 6.13 13.16 -3.17
N PRO A 123 6.75 13.72 -4.22
CA PRO A 123 6.34 15.02 -4.76
C PRO A 123 4.85 15.08 -5.08
N GLY A 124 4.17 16.11 -4.56
CA GLY A 124 2.72 16.31 -4.70
C GLY A 124 1.87 15.57 -3.65
N ALA A 125 2.47 14.87 -2.69
CA ALA A 125 1.73 14.32 -1.56
C ALA A 125 1.12 15.41 -0.69
N LEU A 126 -0.05 15.11 -0.12
CA LEU A 126 -0.77 16.00 0.77
C LEU A 126 -0.86 15.36 2.16
N ASP A 127 -0.48 16.08 3.20
CA ASP A 127 -0.67 15.61 4.58
C ASP A 127 -2.14 15.39 4.92
N TYR A 128 -3.04 16.07 4.21
CA TYR A 128 -4.49 15.84 4.28
C TYR A 128 -4.89 14.40 3.90
N TRP A 129 -4.07 13.67 3.15
CA TRP A 129 -4.29 12.26 2.81
C TRP A 129 -3.67 11.29 3.83
N HIS A 130 -2.98 11.80 4.87
CA HIS A 130 -2.45 11.02 5.98
C HIS A 130 -3.46 11.02 7.14
N VAL A 131 -4.47 10.15 7.02
CA VAL A 131 -5.62 10.14 7.92
C VAL A 131 -5.34 9.27 9.14
N GLY A 132 -5.28 9.89 10.31
CA GLY A 132 -5.16 9.20 11.59
C GLY A 132 -6.44 9.28 12.43
N VAL A 133 -6.56 8.35 13.38
CA VAL A 133 -7.59 8.38 14.43
C VAL A 133 -6.90 8.37 15.78
N ARG A 134 -7.24 9.35 16.63
CA ARG A 134 -6.77 9.44 18.02
C ARG A 134 -7.91 9.14 18.98
N VAL A 135 -7.56 8.66 20.17
CA VAL A 135 -8.50 8.61 21.30
C VAL A 135 -8.63 10.02 21.87
N SER A 136 -9.83 10.59 21.92
CA SER A 136 -10.04 12.01 22.25
C SER A 136 -9.51 12.40 23.63
N GLN A 137 -9.60 11.49 24.60
CA GLN A 137 -9.15 11.69 25.99
C GLN A 137 -7.62 11.65 26.14
N THR A 138 -6.94 10.70 25.48
CA THR A 138 -5.50 10.45 25.69
C THR A 138 -4.63 10.98 24.56
N LYS A 139 -5.25 11.42 23.46
CA LYS A 139 -4.64 11.80 22.20
C LYS A 139 -3.77 10.70 21.56
N LYS A 140 -3.82 9.46 22.07
CA LYS A 140 -3.06 8.34 21.52
C LYS A 140 -3.53 7.98 20.11
N LEU A 141 -2.60 7.88 19.17
CA LEU A 141 -2.87 7.38 17.82
C LEU A 141 -3.23 5.88 17.86
N VAL A 142 -4.37 5.52 17.26
CA VAL A 142 -4.91 4.15 17.30
C VAL A 142 -5.28 3.58 15.93
N ALA A 143 -5.32 4.40 14.90
CA ALA A 143 -5.44 3.92 13.53
C ALA A 143 -4.86 4.93 12.53
N PHE A 144 -4.49 4.43 11.35
CA PHE A 144 -3.92 5.23 10.27
C PHE A 144 -4.29 4.63 8.91
N ILE A 145 -4.45 5.48 7.91
CA ILE A 145 -4.46 5.14 6.48
C ILE A 145 -3.81 6.29 5.71
N GLY A 146 -2.92 5.95 4.78
CA GLY A 146 -2.23 6.94 3.96
C GLY A 146 -2.59 6.78 2.49
N ALA A 147 -2.67 7.90 1.77
CA ALA A 147 -2.69 7.89 0.31
C ALA A 147 -1.62 8.83 -0.25
N THR A 148 -1.01 8.42 -1.35
CA THR A 148 -0.03 9.22 -2.10
C THR A 148 -0.45 9.34 -3.55
N PRO A 149 -0.09 10.42 -4.24
CA PRO A 149 -0.45 10.55 -5.64
C PRO A 149 0.33 9.60 -6.52
N ALA A 150 -0.29 9.12 -7.59
CA ALA A 150 0.37 8.33 -8.62
C ALA A 150 -0.20 8.60 -10.02
N ASP A 151 0.61 8.26 -11.02
CA ASP A 151 0.18 8.17 -12.41
C ASP A 151 0.24 6.71 -12.85
N LEU A 152 -0.85 6.21 -13.42
CA LEU A 152 -0.97 4.82 -13.86
C LEU A 152 -1.41 4.76 -15.32
N LEU A 153 -0.85 3.77 -16.02
CA LEU A 153 -1.34 3.30 -17.31
C LEU A 153 -2.05 1.96 -17.10
N CYS A 154 -3.29 1.86 -17.59
CA CYS A 154 -4.06 0.64 -17.70
C CYS A 154 -4.29 0.33 -19.18
N HIS A 155 -3.86 -0.85 -19.64
CA HIS A 155 -3.85 -1.26 -21.05
C HIS A 155 -3.22 -0.23 -22.00
N GLY A 156 -2.19 0.48 -21.52
CA GLY A 156 -1.48 1.53 -22.26
C GLY A 156 -2.20 2.88 -22.30
N GLN A 157 -3.41 2.98 -21.73
CA GLN A 157 -4.15 4.23 -21.57
C GLN A 157 -3.90 4.81 -20.19
N ARG A 158 -3.74 6.13 -20.10
CA ARG A 158 -3.65 6.81 -18.80
C ARG A 158 -4.99 6.67 -18.10
N VAL A 159 -4.95 6.33 -16.81
CA VAL A 159 -6.15 6.40 -15.98
C VAL A 159 -6.52 7.88 -15.85
N GLU A 160 -7.78 8.23 -16.07
CA GLU A 160 -8.24 9.61 -15.90
C GLU A 160 -8.65 9.82 -14.43
N PRO A 161 -8.31 10.96 -13.82
CA PRO A 161 -8.63 11.24 -12.41
C PRO A 161 -10.12 11.43 -12.16
N ARG A 162 -10.84 11.89 -13.18
CA ARG A 162 -12.29 12.08 -13.14
C ARG A 162 -12.96 11.15 -14.15
N PRO A 163 -14.06 10.48 -13.78
CA PRO A 163 -14.87 9.80 -14.77
C PRO A 163 -15.35 10.78 -15.86
N PRO A 164 -15.41 10.37 -17.14
CA PRO A 164 -16.01 11.21 -18.17
C PRO A 164 -17.43 11.61 -17.75
N PRO A 165 -17.89 12.83 -18.06
CA PRO A 165 -19.29 13.19 -17.85
C PRO A 165 -20.14 12.13 -18.53
N ALA A 166 -21.20 11.68 -17.84
CA ALA A 166 -22.13 10.72 -18.43
C ALA A 166 -22.57 11.29 -19.78
N ALA A 167 -22.18 10.63 -20.88
CA ALA A 167 -22.68 10.99 -22.19
C ALA A 167 -24.21 10.98 -22.09
N ASP A 168 -24.86 12.07 -22.50
CA ASP A 168 -26.30 12.17 -22.56
C ASP A 168 -26.82 10.87 -23.17
N LYS A 169 -27.42 10.03 -22.33
CA LYS A 169 -28.18 8.89 -22.83
C LYS A 169 -29.31 9.54 -23.62
N ALA A 170 -29.16 9.55 -24.94
CA ALA A 170 -30.25 9.87 -25.84
C ALA A 170 -31.50 9.14 -25.35
N GLU A 171 -32.57 9.89 -25.17
CA GLU A 171 -33.88 9.40 -24.76
C GLU A 171 -34.27 8.23 -25.67
N GLU A 172 -34.20 7.01 -25.16
CA GLU A 172 -35.05 5.92 -25.61
C GLU A 172 -35.97 5.58 -24.43
N GLY A 173 -37.24 5.89 -24.65
CA GLY A 173 -38.28 5.79 -23.65
C GLY A 173 -38.75 4.37 -23.36
N GLU A 174 -39.66 4.35 -22.38
CA GLU A 174 -40.59 3.31 -21.96
C GLU A 174 -40.15 2.31 -20.88
N GLY A 175 -40.96 2.28 -19.81
CA GLY A 175 -41.36 1.03 -19.17
C GLY A 175 -40.97 0.89 -17.70
N GLY A 176 -41.79 1.43 -16.81
CA GLY A 176 -41.56 1.44 -15.35
C GLY A 176 -41.45 0.08 -14.66
N ALA A 177 -40.88 0.10 -13.46
CA ALA A 177 -41.44 -0.49 -12.24
C ALA A 177 -40.65 0.03 -11.03
N GLY A 178 -41.33 0.68 -10.10
CA GLY A 178 -40.74 1.16 -8.86
C GLY A 178 -40.36 0.03 -7.92
N ALA A 179 -39.22 0.17 -7.24
CA ALA A 179 -38.89 -0.59 -6.06
C ALA A 179 -38.35 0.36 -4.99
N SER A 180 -39.06 0.34 -3.87
CA SER A 180 -38.89 1.06 -2.62
C SER A 180 -37.45 1.16 -2.11
N GLY A 181 -37.06 2.39 -1.75
CA GLY A 181 -35.88 2.65 -0.94
C GLY A 181 -35.98 2.00 0.44
N VAL A 182 -35.00 1.17 0.78
CA VAL A 182 -34.83 0.65 2.13
C VAL A 182 -33.97 1.66 2.89
N ASN A 183 -34.64 2.42 3.75
CA ASN A 183 -34.03 3.36 4.69
C ASN A 183 -33.38 2.55 5.82
N ILE A 184 -32.04 2.51 5.89
CA ILE A 184 -31.30 1.84 6.98
C ILE A 184 -30.92 2.90 8.00
N GLU A 185 -31.93 3.40 8.71
CA GLU A 185 -31.80 4.16 9.96
C GLU A 185 -32.71 3.49 10.99
N GLU A 186 -32.32 2.32 11.50
CA GLU A 186 -32.86 1.81 12.78
C GLU A 186 -32.07 0.59 13.25
N LYS A 187 -30.97 0.85 13.94
CA LYS A 187 -30.42 0.01 15.03
C LYS A 187 -29.15 0.68 15.52
N LEU A 188 -29.32 1.66 16.41
CA LEU A 188 -28.39 2.14 17.44
C LEU A 188 -28.96 3.46 17.99
N SER A 189 -30.13 3.40 18.62
CA SER A 189 -30.66 4.47 19.46
C SER A 189 -31.10 3.85 20.78
N GLY A 190 -30.65 4.45 21.87
CA GLY A 190 -30.84 3.95 23.21
C GLY A 190 -29.67 4.35 24.08
N LEU A 191 -29.57 5.66 24.34
CA LEU A 191 -29.11 6.30 25.58
C LEU A 191 -29.14 7.81 25.34
N ASP A 192 -30.22 8.44 25.81
CA ASP A 192 -30.35 9.89 25.97
C ASP A 192 -29.33 10.40 26.99
N LEU A 193 -28.50 11.37 26.63
CA LEU A 193 -28.02 12.42 27.54
C LEU A 193 -27.70 13.69 26.74
N ASP A 194 -28.46 14.73 27.03
CA ASP A 194 -28.27 16.13 26.65
C ASP A 194 -26.86 16.65 27.01
N GLY A 195 -26.34 17.57 26.19
CA GLY A 195 -25.20 18.40 26.55
C GLY A 195 -24.43 18.94 25.35
N GLY A 196 -24.89 20.08 24.81
CA GLY A 196 -24.19 20.81 23.77
C GLY A 196 -22.85 21.39 24.24
N ALA A 197 -21.87 21.36 23.35
CA ALA A 197 -20.74 22.30 23.33
C ALA A 197 -20.17 22.36 21.91
N THR A 198 -20.40 23.48 21.24
CA THR A 198 -19.82 23.85 19.96
C THR A 198 -18.35 24.23 20.17
N GLY A 199 -17.44 23.40 19.66
CA GLY A 199 -16.00 23.66 19.64
C GLY A 199 -15.54 23.91 18.21
N SER A 200 -15.44 25.18 17.83
CA SER A 200 -14.86 25.63 16.56
C SER A 200 -13.37 25.28 16.52
N ALA A 201 -12.97 24.36 15.64
CA ALA A 201 -11.57 24.14 15.30
C ALA A 201 -11.23 25.03 14.10
N ALA A 202 -10.52 26.12 14.38
CA ALA A 202 -9.92 26.98 13.36
C ALA A 202 -8.84 26.19 12.60
N SER A 203 -9.05 25.98 11.30
CA SER A 203 -8.05 25.44 10.39
C SER A 203 -7.03 26.53 10.06
N SER A 204 -5.79 26.35 10.52
CA SER A 204 -4.64 27.08 9.98
C SER A 204 -4.39 26.60 8.56
N GLY A 205 -4.66 27.47 7.59
CA GLY A 205 -4.46 27.21 6.17
C GLY A 205 -3.00 26.87 5.84
N GLY A 206 -2.76 25.59 5.56
CA GLY A 206 -1.60 25.15 4.80
C GLY A 206 -1.85 25.40 3.31
N GLY A 207 -0.91 26.07 2.66
CA GLY A 207 -1.01 26.47 1.25
C GLY A 207 -1.40 25.32 0.33
N ALA A 208 -2.27 25.62 -0.63
CA ALA A 208 -2.62 24.71 -1.69
C ALA A 208 -1.35 24.34 -2.48
N ALA A 209 -0.76 23.19 -2.16
CA ALA A 209 0.08 22.50 -3.14
C ALA A 209 -0.82 22.29 -4.36
N GLU A 210 -0.47 22.93 -5.48
CA GLU A 210 -1.18 22.70 -6.74
C GLU A 210 -1.15 21.19 -7.00
N LEU A 211 -2.33 20.58 -6.93
CA LEU A 211 -2.49 19.19 -7.30
C LEU A 211 -2.04 19.11 -8.76
N GLY A 212 -0.90 18.45 -8.99
CA GLY A 212 -0.44 18.21 -10.35
C GLY A 212 -1.50 17.46 -11.15
N ASP A 213 -1.22 17.22 -12.42
CA ASP A 213 -2.02 16.46 -13.38
C ASP A 213 -2.20 14.96 -12.99
N GLN A 214 -2.29 14.63 -11.71
CA GLN A 214 -2.23 13.27 -11.16
C GLN A 214 -3.54 12.52 -11.44
N ALA A 215 -3.39 11.30 -11.93
CA ALA A 215 -4.50 10.45 -12.35
C ALA A 215 -5.16 9.66 -11.22
N VAL A 216 -4.39 9.22 -10.22
CA VAL A 216 -4.87 8.28 -9.20
C VAL A 216 -4.17 8.52 -7.87
N VAL A 217 -4.65 7.86 -6.82
CA VAL A 217 -3.90 7.70 -5.57
C VAL A 217 -3.47 6.25 -5.33
N GLU A 218 -2.32 6.06 -4.72
CA GLU A 218 -1.88 4.79 -4.14
C GLU A 218 -2.14 4.82 -2.63
N VAL A 219 -2.98 3.90 -2.15
CA VAL A 219 -3.36 3.77 -0.74
C VAL A 219 -2.47 2.73 -0.07
N ASN A 220 -1.88 3.08 1.07
CA ASN A 220 -0.98 2.22 1.82
C ASN A 220 -1.10 2.44 3.35
N PHE A 221 -0.45 1.58 4.12
CA PHE A 221 -0.35 1.66 5.59
C PHE A 221 -1.68 1.69 6.34
N LEU A 222 -2.74 1.08 5.81
CA LEU A 222 -3.97 0.86 6.58
C LEU A 222 -3.67 0.03 7.84
N CYS A 223 -3.72 0.66 9.00
CA CYS A 223 -3.43 0.04 10.29
C CYS A 223 -4.49 0.42 11.31
N VAL A 224 -5.01 -0.59 12.02
CA VAL A 224 -5.87 -0.39 13.20
C VAL A 224 -5.22 -1.11 14.36
N HIS A 225 -5.09 -0.41 15.49
CA HIS A 225 -4.56 -0.94 16.73
C HIS A 225 -5.28 -2.26 17.10
N LYS A 226 -4.53 -3.28 17.51
CA LYS A 226 -5.01 -4.67 17.69
C LYS A 226 -6.31 -4.76 18.51
N LYS A 227 -6.39 -3.98 19.60
CA LYS A 227 -7.56 -3.90 20.50
C LYS A 227 -8.85 -3.37 19.86
N LEU A 228 -8.77 -2.74 18.67
CA LEU A 228 -9.89 -2.07 18.01
C LEU A 228 -10.28 -2.70 16.66
N ARG A 229 -9.61 -3.77 16.22
CA ARG A 229 -9.83 -4.40 14.90
C ARG A 229 -11.27 -4.90 14.69
N SER A 230 -11.95 -5.36 15.74
CA SER A 230 -13.34 -5.83 15.67
C SER A 230 -14.40 -4.72 15.67
N LYS A 231 -14.00 -3.45 15.82
CA LYS A 231 -14.93 -2.31 15.98
C LYS A 231 -15.28 -1.60 14.67
N ARG A 232 -15.02 -2.23 13.51
CA ARG A 232 -15.34 -1.68 12.18
C ARG A 232 -14.73 -0.29 11.90
N LEU A 233 -13.58 0.05 12.50
CA LEU A 233 -12.88 1.31 12.23
C LEU A 233 -12.27 1.37 10.82
N ALA A 234 -11.77 0.25 10.29
CA ALA A 234 -11.15 0.21 8.96
C ALA A 234 -12.12 0.67 7.84
N PRO A 235 -13.38 0.19 7.76
CA PRO A 235 -14.39 0.75 6.87
C PRO A 235 -14.57 2.27 6.94
N VAL A 236 -14.54 2.85 8.15
CA VAL A 236 -14.73 4.29 8.36
C VAL A 236 -13.51 5.07 7.88
N LEU A 237 -12.29 4.56 8.15
CA LEU A 237 -11.03 5.10 7.62
C LEU A 237 -11.00 5.11 6.09
N ILE A 238 -11.41 3.99 5.47
CA ILE A 238 -11.46 3.88 4.01
C ILE A 238 -12.43 4.92 3.43
N ARG A 239 -13.63 5.07 4.01
CA ARG A 239 -14.60 6.08 3.57
C ARG A 239 -14.07 7.51 3.72
N GLU A 240 -13.38 7.80 4.81
CA GLU A 240 -12.81 9.13 5.03
C GLU A 240 -11.68 9.45 4.06
N VAL A 241 -10.71 8.54 3.84
CA VAL A 241 -9.66 8.79 2.84
C VAL A 241 -10.25 8.94 1.43
N THR A 242 -11.25 8.11 1.07
CA THR A 242 -11.95 8.25 -0.22
C THR A 242 -12.62 9.61 -0.35
N ARG A 243 -13.29 10.11 0.69
CA ARG A 243 -13.89 11.45 0.70
C ARG A 243 -12.85 12.53 0.43
N ARG A 244 -11.73 12.50 1.15
CA ARG A 244 -10.63 13.48 1.03
C ARG A 244 -9.94 13.46 -0.33
N VAL A 245 -9.87 12.29 -0.95
CA VAL A 245 -9.33 12.12 -2.31
C VAL A 245 -10.32 12.64 -3.35
N ASN A 246 -11.61 12.32 -3.20
CA ASN A 246 -12.67 12.80 -4.08
C ASN A 246 -12.84 14.33 -4.02
N GLU A 247 -12.63 14.97 -2.85
CA GLU A 247 -12.62 16.44 -2.71
C GLU A 247 -11.55 17.11 -3.57
N LYS A 248 -10.47 16.39 -3.88
CA LYS A 248 -9.40 16.84 -4.77
C LYS A 248 -9.65 16.47 -6.24
N GLY A 249 -10.83 15.90 -6.54
CA GLY A 249 -11.24 15.56 -7.89
C GLY A 249 -10.65 14.27 -8.45
N ILE A 250 -10.03 13.44 -7.60
CA ILE A 250 -9.50 12.12 -7.97
C ILE A 250 -10.51 11.06 -7.51
N PHE A 251 -10.88 10.12 -8.39
CA PHE A 251 -11.92 9.12 -8.10
C PHE A 251 -11.43 7.67 -8.25
N GLN A 252 -10.13 7.48 -8.49
CA GLN A 252 -9.51 6.19 -8.67
C GLN A 252 -8.35 6.01 -7.70
N ALA A 253 -8.26 4.80 -7.14
CA ALA A 253 -7.22 4.42 -6.21
C ALA A 253 -6.66 3.05 -6.55
N THR A 254 -5.40 2.84 -6.22
CA THR A 254 -4.76 1.53 -6.23
C THR A 254 -4.26 1.16 -4.85
N TYR A 255 -4.33 -0.12 -4.55
CA TYR A 255 -3.88 -0.67 -3.28
C TYR A 255 -3.49 -2.13 -3.47
N THR A 256 -2.73 -2.65 -2.52
CA THR A 256 -2.38 -4.08 -2.46
C THR A 256 -2.75 -4.64 -1.10
N ALA A 257 -3.11 -5.93 -1.06
CA ALA A 257 -3.46 -6.61 0.17
C ALA A 257 -2.93 -8.05 0.15
N GLY A 258 -2.54 -8.56 1.32
CA GLY A 258 -2.19 -9.98 1.50
C GLY A 258 -3.41 -10.89 1.63
N VAL A 259 -4.61 -10.31 1.71
CA VAL A 259 -5.90 -11.02 1.76
C VAL A 259 -6.66 -10.80 0.46
N VAL A 260 -7.50 -11.77 0.08
CA VAL A 260 -8.35 -11.63 -1.12
C VAL A 260 -9.53 -10.72 -0.81
N LEU A 261 -9.69 -9.66 -1.60
CA LEU A 261 -10.78 -8.69 -1.52
C LEU A 261 -11.50 -8.59 -2.89
N PRO A 262 -12.82 -8.31 -2.93
CA PRO A 262 -13.56 -8.13 -4.20
C PRO A 262 -13.08 -6.91 -5.00
N ARG A 263 -12.73 -7.01 -6.29
CA ARG A 263 -12.10 -8.14 -6.99
C ARG A 263 -10.65 -7.74 -7.30
N PRO A 264 -9.64 -8.62 -7.12
CA PRO A 264 -8.26 -8.26 -7.42
C PRO A 264 -8.02 -8.27 -8.95
N VAL A 265 -7.42 -7.21 -9.48
CA VAL A 265 -6.99 -7.13 -10.89
C VAL A 265 -5.81 -8.04 -11.22
N ALA A 266 -5.00 -8.37 -10.21
CA ALA A 266 -3.87 -9.28 -10.33
C ALA A 266 -3.60 -9.97 -8.99
N ARG A 267 -3.10 -11.21 -9.06
CA ARG A 267 -2.56 -11.94 -7.90
C ARG A 267 -1.09 -12.26 -8.17
N CYS A 268 -0.22 -11.85 -7.26
CA CYS A 268 1.21 -12.10 -7.34
C CYS A 268 1.65 -12.96 -6.15
N ARG A 269 2.63 -13.84 -6.38
CA ARG A 269 3.21 -14.68 -5.33
C ARG A 269 4.57 -14.15 -4.94
N TYR A 270 4.80 -13.98 -3.63
CA TYR A 270 6.12 -13.67 -3.10
C TYR A 270 7.11 -14.80 -3.39
N TRP A 271 8.34 -14.40 -3.73
CA TRP A 271 9.48 -15.28 -3.87
C TRP A 271 10.60 -14.78 -2.97
N HIS A 272 11.29 -15.71 -2.31
CA HIS A 272 12.39 -15.40 -1.41
C HIS A 272 13.70 -15.99 -1.93
N ARG A 273 14.76 -15.17 -1.96
CA ARG A 273 16.13 -15.62 -2.25
C ARG A 273 16.98 -15.50 -0.99
N SER A 274 17.37 -16.64 -0.42
CA SER A 274 18.17 -16.66 0.80
C SER A 274 19.58 -16.10 0.54
N LEU A 275 19.93 -15.00 1.22
CA LEU A 275 21.28 -14.42 1.23
C LEU A 275 22.08 -14.90 2.46
N ASN A 276 21.41 -15.02 3.61
CA ASN A 276 21.99 -15.58 4.84
C ASN A 276 21.15 -16.77 5.33
N PRO A 277 21.30 -17.96 4.73
CA PRO A 277 20.52 -19.13 5.11
C PRO A 277 20.65 -19.52 6.58
N LYS A 278 21.83 -19.29 7.20
CA LYS A 278 22.07 -19.62 8.61
C LYS A 278 21.12 -18.84 9.51
N LYS A 279 21.09 -17.50 9.37
CA LYS A 279 20.20 -16.64 10.15
C LYS A 279 18.73 -16.94 9.86
N LEU A 280 18.36 -17.13 8.60
CA LEU A 280 16.97 -17.42 8.20
C LEU A 280 16.44 -18.74 8.79
N ILE A 281 17.30 -19.74 8.97
CA ILE A 281 16.93 -20.99 9.64
C ILE A 281 16.86 -20.82 11.15
N GLU A 282 17.80 -20.07 11.73
CA GLU A 282 17.85 -19.78 13.17
C GLU A 282 16.60 -19.04 13.67
N VAL A 283 16.13 -18.03 12.93
CA VAL A 283 14.91 -17.29 13.28
C VAL A 283 13.62 -17.99 12.86
N GLY A 284 13.71 -19.17 12.22
CA GLY A 284 12.56 -19.95 11.78
C GLY A 284 11.87 -19.47 10.49
N PHE A 285 12.40 -18.45 9.81
CA PHE A 285 11.86 -17.96 8.53
C PHE A 285 11.89 -19.03 7.42
N SER A 286 12.95 -19.84 7.40
CA SER A 286 13.11 -20.94 6.45
C SER A 286 13.53 -22.21 7.17
N ARG A 287 13.31 -23.37 6.55
CA ARG A 287 13.72 -24.67 7.11
C ARG A 287 14.78 -25.33 6.23
N LEU A 288 15.63 -26.13 6.85
CA LEU A 288 16.59 -26.95 6.13
C LEU A 288 15.82 -28.01 5.31
N ALA A 289 16.05 -28.05 4.00
CA ALA A 289 15.36 -29.01 3.14
C ALA A 289 15.75 -30.46 3.51
N PRO A 290 14.87 -31.45 3.26
CA PRO A 290 15.19 -32.85 3.52
C PRO A 290 16.49 -33.26 2.83
N ARG A 291 17.37 -33.96 3.56
CA ARG A 291 18.69 -34.43 3.06
C ARG A 291 19.68 -33.31 2.68
N MET A 292 19.44 -32.07 3.09
CA MET A 292 20.45 -31.00 3.02
C MET A 292 21.17 -30.86 4.36
N THR A 293 22.43 -30.40 4.32
CA THR A 293 23.18 -29.96 5.50
C THR A 293 23.35 -28.44 5.45
N MET A 294 23.57 -27.80 6.61
CA MET A 294 23.79 -26.34 6.65
C MET A 294 24.92 -25.89 5.72
N VAL A 295 26.03 -26.63 5.70
CA VAL A 295 27.18 -26.37 4.81
C VAL A 295 26.81 -26.43 3.34
N ARG A 296 26.02 -27.44 2.93
CA ARG A 296 25.56 -27.58 1.55
C ARG A 296 24.62 -26.44 1.15
N THR A 297 23.73 -26.05 2.05
CA THR A 297 22.82 -24.91 1.83
C THR A 297 23.59 -23.60 1.68
N LEU A 298 24.59 -23.34 2.53
CA LEU A 298 25.43 -22.15 2.41
C LEU A 298 26.17 -22.11 1.06
N LYS A 299 26.74 -23.23 0.61
CA LYS A 299 27.38 -23.33 -0.71
C LYS A 299 26.41 -23.12 -1.87
N LEU A 300 25.17 -23.61 -1.74
CA LEU A 300 24.14 -23.47 -2.78
C LEU A 300 23.69 -22.01 -2.98
N TYR A 301 23.67 -21.23 -1.90
CA TYR A 301 23.22 -19.84 -1.91
C TYR A 301 24.36 -18.81 -1.94
N ALA A 302 25.61 -19.27 -1.97
CA ALA A 302 26.77 -18.39 -2.06
C ALA A 302 26.70 -17.51 -3.32
N LEU A 303 27.06 -16.24 -3.16
CA LEU A 303 27.14 -15.25 -4.23
C LEU A 303 28.59 -14.73 -4.35
N PRO A 304 29.00 -14.22 -5.52
CA PRO A 304 30.25 -13.49 -5.65
C PRO A 304 30.28 -12.23 -4.79
N ASP A 305 31.45 -11.85 -4.28
CA ASP A 305 31.62 -10.64 -3.46
C ASP A 305 31.49 -9.34 -4.27
N GLN A 306 31.70 -9.41 -5.59
CA GLN A 306 31.59 -8.26 -6.49
C GLN A 306 30.63 -8.55 -7.65
N PRO A 307 29.91 -7.52 -8.13
CA PRO A 307 29.10 -7.63 -9.34
C PRO A 307 29.95 -8.05 -10.55
N VAL A 308 29.46 -9.04 -11.30
CA VAL A 308 30.13 -9.53 -12.52
C VAL A 308 29.92 -8.58 -13.70
N THR A 309 28.83 -7.82 -13.68
CA THR A 309 28.47 -6.89 -14.75
C THR A 309 29.42 -5.69 -14.75
N LYS A 310 30.19 -5.54 -15.84
CA LYS A 310 31.13 -4.44 -16.01
C LYS A 310 30.41 -3.08 -16.00
N GLY A 311 30.99 -2.11 -15.30
CA GLY A 311 30.48 -0.72 -15.27
C GLY A 311 29.28 -0.49 -14.36
N VAL A 312 28.86 -1.47 -13.54
CA VAL A 312 27.84 -1.24 -12.53
C VAL A 312 28.37 -0.28 -11.47
N ARG A 313 27.62 0.80 -11.24
CA ARG A 313 27.86 1.81 -10.20
C ARG A 313 26.53 2.25 -9.60
N ALA A 314 26.59 2.91 -8.44
CA ALA A 314 25.42 3.55 -7.87
C ALA A 314 24.80 4.58 -8.84
N LEU A 315 23.47 4.68 -8.81
CA LEU A 315 22.71 5.65 -9.57
C LEU A 315 23.03 7.06 -9.07
N LYS A 316 23.22 8.00 -10.01
CA LYS A 316 23.42 9.41 -9.72
C LYS A 316 22.26 10.25 -10.27
N GLU A 317 22.15 11.48 -9.80
CA GLU A 317 21.11 12.41 -10.24
C GLU A 317 21.14 12.69 -11.76
N GLU A 318 22.33 12.69 -12.37
CA GLU A 318 22.52 12.82 -13.82
C GLU A 318 21.93 11.64 -14.63
N ASP A 319 21.78 10.48 -14.01
CA ASP A 319 21.27 9.27 -14.68
C ASP A 319 19.74 9.21 -14.68
N VAL A 320 19.06 9.97 -13.79
CA VAL A 320 17.61 9.91 -13.56
C VAL A 320 16.81 10.03 -14.86
N PRO A 321 17.06 11.03 -15.75
CA PRO A 321 16.31 11.14 -17.01
C PRO A 321 16.44 9.89 -17.90
N SER A 322 17.65 9.35 -18.02
CA SER A 322 17.92 8.16 -18.84
C SER A 322 17.27 6.91 -18.24
N CYS A 323 17.32 6.76 -16.92
CA CYS A 323 16.70 5.66 -16.19
C CYS A 323 15.17 5.70 -16.30
N CYS A 324 14.54 6.87 -16.08
CA CYS A 324 13.10 7.05 -16.24
C CYS A 324 12.65 6.70 -17.67
N ALA A 325 13.36 7.19 -18.69
CA ALA A 325 13.03 6.88 -20.09
C ALA A 325 13.12 5.38 -20.40
N LYS A 326 14.18 4.70 -19.95
CA LYS A 326 14.36 3.25 -20.16
C LYS A 326 13.33 2.42 -19.39
N LEU A 327 13.03 2.81 -18.15
CA LEU A 327 12.08 2.11 -17.31
C LEU A 327 10.66 2.26 -17.87
N ASN A 328 10.24 3.46 -18.25
CA ASN A 328 8.96 3.68 -18.92
C ASN A 328 8.86 2.89 -20.24
N ALA A 329 9.93 2.85 -21.05
CA ALA A 329 9.95 2.05 -22.28
C ALA A 329 9.82 0.54 -22.03
N TYR A 330 10.40 0.03 -20.94
CA TYR A 330 10.27 -1.36 -20.53
C TYR A 330 8.86 -1.66 -19.99
N LEU A 331 8.33 -0.76 -19.16
CA LEU A 331 7.04 -0.91 -18.49
C LEU A 331 5.86 -0.98 -19.47
N ARG A 332 5.93 -0.29 -20.62
CA ARG A 332 4.90 -0.33 -21.69
C ARG A 332 4.52 -1.73 -22.21
N ARG A 333 5.31 -2.77 -21.87
CA ARG A 333 5.03 -4.17 -22.22
C ARG A 333 3.95 -4.81 -21.33
N TYR A 334 3.62 -4.19 -20.20
CA TYR A 334 2.66 -4.71 -19.23
C TYR A 334 1.33 -3.95 -19.30
N LYS A 335 0.27 -4.61 -18.80
CA LYS A 335 -1.09 -4.06 -18.83
C LYS A 335 -1.36 -3.01 -17.75
N LEU A 336 -0.70 -3.07 -16.60
CA LEU A 336 -0.86 -2.10 -15.51
C LEU A 336 0.51 -1.64 -15.07
N THR A 337 0.82 -0.35 -15.22
CA THR A 337 2.13 0.20 -14.87
C THR A 337 2.09 1.62 -14.35
N PRO A 338 3.00 2.00 -13.43
CA PRO A 338 3.22 3.40 -13.12
C PRO A 338 3.83 4.14 -14.31
N GLN A 339 3.39 5.37 -14.52
CA GLN A 339 4.04 6.31 -15.42
C GLN A 339 4.98 7.18 -14.58
N LEU A 340 6.28 6.98 -14.76
CA LEU A 340 7.28 7.67 -13.94
C LEU A 340 7.64 9.02 -14.55
N SER A 341 7.68 10.06 -13.72
CA SER A 341 8.11 11.41 -14.09
C SER A 341 9.41 11.78 -13.39
N GLU A 342 10.30 12.52 -14.08
CA GLU A 342 11.60 12.89 -13.52
C GLU A 342 11.48 13.70 -12.22
N ALA A 343 10.48 14.58 -12.15
CA ALA A 343 10.21 15.42 -10.98
C ALA A 343 9.84 14.55 -9.75
N ARG A 344 9.06 13.48 -9.96
CA ARG A 344 8.66 12.55 -8.90
C ARG A 344 9.81 11.64 -8.46
N GLU A 345 10.58 11.14 -9.42
CA GLU A 345 11.62 10.14 -9.16
C GLU A 345 12.93 10.73 -8.63
N ARG A 346 13.25 12.00 -8.96
CA ARG A 346 14.51 12.62 -8.56
C ARG A 346 14.72 12.62 -7.03
N PRO A 347 13.75 12.99 -6.17
CA PRO A 347 13.89 12.86 -4.73
C PRO A 347 13.97 11.41 -4.25
N ALA A 348 13.17 10.51 -4.84
CA ALA A 348 13.16 9.10 -4.48
C ALA A 348 14.50 8.40 -4.78
N MET A 349 15.16 8.82 -5.86
CA MET A 349 16.47 8.33 -6.31
C MET A 349 17.67 9.01 -5.62
N ARG A 350 17.45 10.10 -4.86
CA ARG A 350 18.49 10.76 -4.04
C ARG A 350 18.84 10.00 -2.77
N HIS A 351 17.98 9.10 -2.30
CA HIS A 351 18.28 8.19 -1.20
C HIS A 351 19.33 7.14 -1.63
N THR A 352 20.54 7.62 -1.89
CA THR A 352 21.73 6.88 -1.49
C THR A 352 21.63 6.73 0.02
N PRO A 353 21.70 5.51 0.57
CA PRO A 353 21.84 5.36 2.00
C PRO A 353 23.16 6.04 2.37
N THR A 354 23.10 7.24 2.94
CA THR A 354 24.21 7.81 3.70
C THR A 354 24.32 7.04 5.01
N HIS A 355 24.57 5.73 4.91
CA HIS A 355 25.08 4.93 5.99
C HIS A 355 26.61 4.85 5.81
N THR A 356 27.23 6.03 5.74
CA THR A 356 28.69 6.18 5.89
C THR A 356 29.08 6.53 7.32
N ASP A 357 28.18 6.37 8.30
CA ASP A 357 28.56 6.33 9.70
C ASP A 357 28.84 4.89 10.15
N THR A 358 30.13 4.58 10.16
CA THR A 358 30.80 3.58 11.01
C THR A 358 30.49 2.09 10.77
N LEU A 359 31.02 1.54 9.67
CA LEU A 359 31.33 0.11 9.55
C LEU A 359 32.80 -0.22 9.88
N HIS A 360 33.54 0.68 10.53
CA HIS A 360 34.89 0.43 11.04
C HIS A 360 35.00 0.84 12.52
N GLY A 361 34.62 -0.08 13.41
CA GLY A 361 34.84 0.01 14.85
C GLY A 361 34.55 -1.34 15.50
N PRO A 362 35.39 -1.84 16.43
CA PRO A 362 35.19 -3.15 17.03
C PRO A 362 33.89 -3.16 17.83
N ARG A 363 32.99 -4.10 17.51
CA ARG A 363 31.75 -4.34 18.26
C ARG A 363 32.11 -4.92 19.63
N THR A 364 32.32 -4.06 20.63
CA THR A 364 32.13 -4.46 22.03
C THR A 364 30.64 -4.39 22.33
N CYS A 365 30.01 -5.54 22.52
CA CYS A 365 28.66 -5.62 23.07
C CYS A 365 28.63 -4.92 24.44
N PRO A 366 27.67 -4.01 24.72
CA PRO A 366 27.45 -3.58 26.10
C PRO A 366 26.82 -4.74 26.89
N PRO A 367 27.33 -5.06 28.09
CA PRO A 367 26.74 -6.11 28.93
C PRO A 367 25.52 -5.54 29.64
N TYR A 368 24.32 -5.80 29.11
CA TYR A 368 23.10 -5.68 29.91
C TYR A 368 22.72 -7.07 30.45
N LEU A 369 23.33 -7.40 31.58
CA LEU A 369 22.83 -8.38 32.54
C LEU A 369 21.72 -7.72 33.36
N PRO A 370 20.51 -8.29 33.46
CA PRO A 370 19.72 -8.15 34.67
C PRO A 370 20.16 -9.26 35.63
N ARG A 371 20.94 -8.86 36.65
CA ARG A 371 20.95 -9.58 37.93
C ARG A 371 19.56 -9.45 38.56
N THR A 372 19.25 -10.43 39.40
CA THR A 372 18.12 -10.54 40.34
C THR A 372 16.78 -10.98 39.75
N LEU A 373 16.47 -12.27 39.90
CA LEU A 373 15.54 -12.77 40.92
C LEU A 373 15.87 -14.24 41.22
N ARG A 374 15.65 -14.62 42.48
CA ARG A 374 16.10 -15.85 43.15
C ARG A 374 15.58 -17.14 42.53
#